data_AF-A0AAV0KGE5-F1
#
_entry.id   AF-A0AAV0KGE5-F1
#
_cell.length_a   1.000
_cell.length_b   1.000
_cell.length_c   1.000
_cell.angle_alpha   90.00
_cell.angle_beta   90.00
_cell.angle_gamma   90.00
#
_symmetry.space_group_name_H-M   'P 1'
#
loop_
_entity.id
_entity.type
_entity.pdbx_description
1 polymer ?
#
loop_
_entity_poly.entity_id
_entity_poly.type
_entity_poly.pdbx_seq_one_letter_code
_entity_poly.pdbx_strand_id
1 'polypeptide(L)'
;MTTVAGLPKYVVLKSKSVGKYLHYLWNDEFLEYYKDLGCKRDVDVVNPFVQFEVVPSAADATLIHLRCSYNSKFLKVGAKNGVRWISATADAPEEDRTKDTSTLFQPIFPAGEPNTVGLLHVQSQRHVRPFSNADYPDKINQVVCAYSVDGDNFHRFEFVAWESYEDKMKAKDEEIQKAYKEIDEKDAQIKAKDKEIAALKAAAAAAK
;
A
#
# COMPACT_ATOMS: atom_id res chain seq x y z
N MET A 1 9.82 -0.67 -13.79
CA MET A 1 9.67 -1.24 -12.44
C MET A 1 9.89 -2.73 -12.52
N THR A 2 10.75 -3.29 -11.67
CA THR A 2 10.95 -4.75 -11.60
C THR A 2 9.80 -5.38 -10.82
N THR A 3 9.18 -6.41 -11.39
CA THR A 3 8.14 -7.20 -10.73
C THR A 3 8.69 -8.54 -10.23
N VAL A 4 8.12 -9.03 -9.14
CA VAL A 4 8.45 -10.30 -8.49
C VAL A 4 7.14 -11.04 -8.24
N ALA A 5 6.95 -12.19 -8.88
CA ALA A 5 5.70 -12.97 -8.84
C ALA A 5 4.42 -12.13 -9.07
N GLY A 6 4.49 -11.17 -10.00
CA GLY A 6 3.36 -10.29 -10.34
C GLY A 6 3.18 -9.06 -9.44
N LEU A 7 4.01 -8.87 -8.40
CA LEU A 7 3.99 -7.69 -7.52
C LEU A 7 5.18 -6.76 -7.79
N PRO A 8 5.08 -5.45 -7.51
CA PRO A 8 6.23 -4.54 -7.51
C PRO A 8 7.28 -4.96 -6.48
N LYS A 9 8.58 -4.74 -6.78
CA LYS A 9 9.67 -5.02 -5.80
C LYS A 9 9.45 -4.34 -4.45
N TYR A 10 9.02 -3.08 -4.44
CA TYR A 10 8.60 -2.38 -3.24
C TYR A 10 7.11 -2.08 -3.36
N VAL A 11 6.32 -2.55 -2.41
CA VAL A 11 4.87 -2.57 -2.49
C VAL A 11 4.24 -1.96 -1.24
N VAL A 12 3.08 -1.34 -1.44
CA VAL A 12 2.16 -0.95 -0.38
C VAL A 12 0.88 -1.74 -0.56
N LEU A 13 0.33 -2.25 0.55
CA LEU A 13 -0.87 -3.08 0.55
C LEU A 13 -2.00 -2.37 1.30
N LYS A 14 -3.12 -2.14 0.64
CA LYS A 14 -4.34 -1.56 1.23
C LYS A 14 -5.41 -2.62 1.35
N SER A 15 -5.89 -2.88 2.56
CA SER A 15 -7.01 -3.82 2.73
C SER A 15 -8.26 -3.28 2.06
N LYS A 16 -8.88 -4.08 1.19
CA LYS A 16 -10.17 -3.72 0.56
C LYS A 16 -11.32 -3.71 1.57
N SER A 17 -11.26 -4.59 2.57
CA SER A 17 -12.31 -4.72 3.58
C SER A 17 -12.29 -3.58 4.61
N VAL A 18 -11.11 -3.05 4.92
CA VAL A 18 -10.93 -1.98 5.93
C VAL A 18 -10.73 -0.61 5.30
N GLY A 19 -10.25 -0.57 4.06
CA GLY A 19 -9.93 0.68 3.34
C GLY A 19 -8.66 1.37 3.83
N LYS A 20 -7.81 0.68 4.62
CA LYS A 20 -6.59 1.23 5.23
C LYS A 20 -5.37 0.40 4.84
N TYR A 21 -4.18 0.99 4.97
CA TYR A 21 -2.93 0.35 4.62
C TYR A 21 -2.43 -0.60 5.70
N LEU A 22 -1.86 -1.71 5.25
CA LEU A 22 -1.07 -2.61 6.06
C LEU A 22 0.20 -1.86 6.50
N HIS A 23 0.49 -1.88 7.80
CA HIS A 23 1.66 -1.21 8.35
C HIS A 23 2.28 -1.99 9.51
N TYR A 24 3.58 -1.81 9.68
CA TYR A 24 4.32 -2.30 10.82
C TYR A 24 3.94 -1.58 12.12
N LEU A 25 3.80 -2.32 13.22
CA LEU A 25 3.53 -1.79 14.56
C LEU A 25 4.86 -1.54 15.29
N TRP A 26 5.31 -0.28 15.33
CA TRP A 26 6.72 0.08 15.57
C TRP A 26 7.12 0.44 17.00
N ASN A 27 6.17 0.57 17.93
CA ASN A 27 6.45 0.95 19.32
C ASN A 27 5.57 0.19 20.33
N ASP A 28 5.82 0.47 21.60
CA ASP A 28 5.16 -0.12 22.77
C ASP A 28 3.70 0.35 22.97
N GLU A 29 3.25 1.39 22.28
CA GLU A 29 1.82 1.77 22.23
C GLU A 29 0.94 0.62 21.72
N PHE A 30 1.51 -0.30 20.93
CA PHE A 30 0.83 -1.49 20.42
C PHE A 30 0.87 -2.67 21.39
N LEU A 31 1.37 -2.44 22.60
CA LEU A 31 1.42 -3.40 23.69
C LEU A 31 2.03 -4.72 23.21
N GLU A 32 1.25 -5.78 23.31
CA GLU A 32 1.66 -7.13 23.04
C GLU A 32 1.72 -7.47 21.54
N TYR A 33 1.29 -6.55 20.67
CA TYR A 33 1.36 -6.62 19.20
C TYR A 33 2.50 -5.80 18.62
N TYR A 34 3.38 -5.27 19.47
CA TYR A 34 4.60 -4.64 19.00
C TYR A 34 5.35 -5.61 18.06
N LYS A 35 5.72 -5.09 16.88
CA LYS A 35 6.35 -5.81 15.75
C LYS A 35 5.41 -6.65 14.87
N ASP A 36 4.12 -6.70 15.18
CA ASP A 36 3.11 -7.28 14.29
C ASP A 36 2.70 -6.29 13.19
N LEU A 37 1.81 -6.73 12.31
CA LEU A 37 1.20 -5.87 11.30
C LEU A 37 -0.20 -5.43 11.69
N GLY A 38 -0.49 -4.15 11.50
CA GLY A 38 -1.80 -3.54 11.68
C GLY A 38 -2.41 -3.05 10.38
N CYS A 39 -3.71 -2.80 10.39
CA CYS A 39 -4.45 -2.37 9.20
C CYS A 39 -5.62 -1.42 9.53
N LYS A 40 -5.52 -0.58 10.57
CA LYS A 40 -6.60 0.35 10.96
C LYS A 40 -6.23 1.83 10.93
N ARG A 41 -4.98 2.19 11.25
CA ARG A 41 -4.54 3.58 11.30
C ARG A 41 -4.57 4.24 9.92
N ASP A 42 -4.85 5.54 9.94
CA ASP A 42 -4.71 6.43 8.78
C ASP A 42 -3.24 6.76 8.58
N VAL A 43 -2.57 5.86 7.86
CA VAL A 43 -1.17 5.98 7.50
C VAL A 43 -1.07 6.36 6.02
N ASP A 44 -0.31 7.39 5.70
CA ASP A 44 -0.06 7.76 4.31
C ASP A 44 0.74 6.67 3.58
N VAL A 45 0.51 6.52 2.29
CA VAL A 45 1.23 5.60 1.40
C VAL A 45 2.74 5.87 1.34
N VAL A 46 3.20 7.09 1.64
CA VAL A 46 4.63 7.44 1.73
C VAL A 46 5.27 7.07 3.07
N ASN A 47 4.48 6.63 4.05
CA ASN A 47 4.99 6.33 5.37
C ASN A 47 5.95 5.11 5.32
N PRO A 48 7.11 5.17 6.00
CA PRO A 48 8.08 4.07 5.97
C PRO A 48 7.53 2.75 6.55
N PHE A 49 6.50 2.79 7.40
CA PHE A 49 5.90 1.61 8.02
C PHE A 49 4.99 0.81 7.10
N VAL A 50 4.52 1.39 5.97
CA VAL A 50 3.65 0.69 5.01
C VAL A 50 4.42 0.03 3.86
N GLN A 51 5.73 0.24 3.80
CA GLN A 51 6.58 -0.22 2.71
C GLN A 51 7.10 -1.65 2.96
N PHE A 52 6.77 -2.55 2.04
CA PHE A 52 7.27 -3.92 2.05
C PHE A 52 8.11 -4.18 0.80
N GLU A 53 9.24 -4.84 0.97
CA GLU A 53 9.99 -5.40 -0.14
C GLU A 53 9.51 -6.82 -0.43
N VAL A 54 9.20 -7.06 -1.69
CA VAL A 54 8.89 -8.38 -2.23
C VAL A 54 10.19 -9.03 -2.66
N VAL A 55 10.59 -10.08 -1.94
CA VAL A 55 11.80 -10.86 -2.20
C VAL A 55 11.39 -12.19 -2.84
N PRO A 56 11.91 -12.58 -4.00
CA PRO A 56 11.59 -13.87 -4.60
C PRO A 56 12.09 -15.02 -3.72
N SER A 57 11.35 -16.12 -3.66
CA SER A 57 11.91 -17.38 -3.15
C SER A 57 13.02 -17.86 -4.09
N ALA A 58 14.10 -18.37 -3.50
CA ALA A 58 15.20 -18.98 -4.21
C ALA A 58 14.83 -20.37 -4.77
N ALA A 59 13.85 -21.03 -4.18
CA ALA A 59 13.42 -22.38 -4.55
C ALA A 59 12.23 -22.41 -5.53
N ASP A 60 11.36 -21.40 -5.50
CA ASP A 60 10.14 -21.35 -6.32
C ASP A 60 9.80 -19.91 -6.70
N ALA A 61 9.98 -19.57 -7.98
CA ALA A 61 9.75 -18.20 -8.49
C ALA A 61 8.28 -17.72 -8.38
N THR A 62 7.33 -18.62 -8.08
CA THR A 62 5.93 -18.25 -7.84
C THR A 62 5.66 -17.85 -6.39
N LEU A 63 6.61 -18.12 -5.49
CA LEU A 63 6.53 -17.79 -4.08
C LEU A 63 7.41 -16.59 -3.75
N ILE A 64 7.02 -15.89 -2.69
CA ILE A 64 7.73 -14.71 -2.22
C ILE A 64 7.95 -14.76 -0.71
N HIS A 65 8.92 -13.98 -0.28
CA HIS A 65 9.01 -13.46 1.08
C HIS A 65 8.63 -11.98 1.05
N LEU A 66 8.06 -11.51 2.16
CA LEU A 66 7.82 -10.10 2.38
C LEU A 66 8.75 -9.62 3.48
N ARG A 67 9.51 -8.56 3.20
CA ARG A 67 10.40 -7.93 4.17
C ARG A 67 9.87 -6.55 4.51
N CYS A 68 9.66 -6.26 5.79
CA CYS A 68 9.32 -4.92 6.23
C CYS A 68 10.54 -4.01 6.00
N SER A 69 10.35 -2.93 5.24
CA SER A 69 11.47 -2.05 4.87
C SER A 69 11.98 -1.24 6.05
N TYR A 70 11.12 -0.97 7.05
CA TYR A 70 11.49 -0.21 8.23
C TYR A 70 12.51 -0.94 9.12
N ASN A 71 12.25 -2.20 9.48
CA ASN A 71 13.11 -2.96 10.40
C ASN A 71 13.99 -4.02 9.71
N SER A 72 13.88 -4.13 8.38
CA SER A 72 14.58 -5.12 7.55
C SER A 72 14.34 -6.58 7.94
N LYS A 73 13.22 -6.88 8.61
CA LYS A 73 12.84 -8.24 9.01
C LYS A 73 11.78 -8.82 8.07
N PHE A 74 11.86 -10.13 7.87
CA PHE A 74 10.88 -10.88 7.11
C PHE A 74 9.61 -11.10 7.93
N LEU A 75 8.48 -11.08 7.23
CA LEU A 75 7.19 -11.45 7.77
C LEU A 75 7.17 -12.96 8.02
N LYS A 76 6.74 -13.35 9.21
CA LYS A 76 6.44 -14.74 9.57
C LYS A 76 5.14 -14.81 10.35
N VAL A 77 4.60 -16.02 10.46
CA VAL A 77 3.46 -16.29 11.33
C VAL A 77 3.93 -16.54 12.76
N GLY A 78 3.35 -15.82 13.73
CA GLY A 78 3.52 -16.03 15.17
C GLY A 78 2.22 -16.49 15.82
N ALA A 79 2.22 -17.68 16.44
CA ALA A 79 1.06 -18.17 17.17
C ALA A 79 1.00 -17.59 18.58
N LYS A 80 -0.09 -16.90 18.93
CA LYS A 80 -0.31 -16.30 20.24
C LYS A 80 -1.80 -16.16 20.55
N ASN A 81 -2.20 -16.51 21.78
CA ASN A 81 -3.59 -16.48 22.24
C ASN A 81 -4.55 -17.22 21.27
N GLY A 82 -4.09 -18.34 20.69
CA GLY A 82 -4.86 -19.13 19.71
C GLY A 82 -4.95 -18.53 18.30
N VAL A 83 -4.37 -17.35 18.06
CA VAL A 83 -4.38 -16.68 16.75
C VAL A 83 -2.98 -16.69 16.14
N ARG A 84 -2.91 -16.76 14.80
CA ARG A 84 -1.68 -16.82 14.00
C ARG A 84 -1.36 -15.45 13.40
N TRP A 85 -0.80 -14.56 14.20
CA TRP A 85 -0.50 -13.17 13.79
C TRP A 85 0.62 -13.11 12.75
N ILE A 86 0.62 -12.05 11.94
CA ILE A 86 1.71 -11.77 11.01
C ILE A 86 2.66 -10.77 11.65
N SER A 87 3.91 -11.17 11.82
CA SER A 87 4.95 -10.42 12.53
C SER A 87 6.16 -10.19 11.64
N ALA A 88 6.70 -8.97 11.64
CA ALA A 88 7.95 -8.65 10.96
C ALA A 88 9.13 -8.87 11.90
N THR A 89 9.47 -10.13 12.19
CA THR A 89 10.45 -10.50 13.22
C THR A 89 11.48 -11.54 12.79
N ALA A 90 11.39 -12.09 11.57
CA ALA A 90 12.39 -13.04 11.07
C ALA A 90 13.64 -12.33 10.52
N ASP A 91 14.82 -12.77 10.93
CA ASP A 91 16.10 -12.18 10.50
C ASP A 91 16.51 -12.56 9.07
N ALA A 92 16.03 -13.72 8.60
CA ALA A 92 16.37 -14.32 7.31
C ALA A 92 15.13 -14.96 6.68
N PRO A 93 15.10 -15.13 5.35
CA PRO A 93 14.06 -15.93 4.70
C PRO A 93 14.21 -17.40 5.12
N GLU A 94 13.09 -18.04 5.42
CA GLU A 94 12.97 -19.48 5.65
C GLU A 94 12.08 -20.08 4.55
N GLU A 95 12.69 -20.98 3.78
CA GLU A 95 12.17 -21.60 2.55
C GLU A 95 11.53 -22.97 2.80
N ASP A 96 11.78 -23.57 3.96
CA ASP A 96 11.16 -24.83 4.33
C ASP A 96 9.64 -24.62 4.53
N ARG A 97 8.86 -25.27 3.67
CA ARG A 97 7.39 -25.20 3.68
C ARG A 97 6.76 -25.95 4.86
N THR A 98 7.53 -26.74 5.61
CA THR A 98 7.04 -27.55 6.73
C THR A 98 7.24 -26.88 8.08
N LYS A 99 8.24 -26.00 8.20
CA LYS A 99 8.55 -25.28 9.43
C LYS A 99 7.52 -24.21 9.75
N ASP A 100 7.10 -24.14 11.00
CA ASP A 100 6.24 -23.07 11.51
C ASP A 100 6.86 -21.67 11.36
N THR A 101 8.19 -21.58 11.32
CA THR A 101 8.96 -20.36 11.04
C THR A 101 9.06 -20.00 9.56
N SER A 102 8.40 -20.74 8.65
CA SER A 102 8.37 -20.42 7.23
C SER A 102 7.95 -18.96 7.01
N THR A 103 8.59 -18.33 6.04
CA THR A 103 8.33 -16.92 5.67
C THR A 103 7.73 -16.82 4.27
N LEU A 104 7.32 -17.96 3.70
CA LEU A 104 6.84 -18.06 2.34
C LEU A 104 5.36 -17.68 2.25
N PHE A 105 5.08 -16.83 1.27
CA PHE A 105 3.74 -16.45 0.86
C PHE A 105 3.56 -16.74 -0.63
N GLN A 106 2.36 -17.21 -0.97
CA GLN A 106 1.91 -17.31 -2.35
C GLN A 106 0.99 -16.12 -2.66
N PRO A 107 1.37 -15.24 -3.61
CA PRO A 107 0.46 -14.24 -4.15
C PRO A 107 -0.65 -14.92 -4.96
N ILE A 108 -1.90 -14.53 -4.73
CA ILE A 108 -3.07 -15.01 -5.44
C ILE A 108 -3.76 -13.81 -6.05
N PHE A 109 -3.87 -13.78 -7.39
CA PHE A 109 -4.48 -12.66 -8.12
C PHE A 109 -5.91 -13.04 -8.53
N PRO A 110 -6.95 -12.40 -7.97
CA PRO A 110 -8.32 -12.69 -8.35
C PRO A 110 -8.61 -12.29 -9.80
N ALA A 111 -9.31 -13.15 -10.54
CA ALA A 111 -9.70 -12.86 -11.91
C ALA A 111 -10.62 -11.62 -11.98
N GLY A 112 -10.33 -10.71 -12.92
CA GLY A 112 -11.14 -9.50 -13.12
C GLY A 112 -10.89 -8.38 -12.11
N GLU A 113 -9.96 -8.54 -11.16
CA GLU A 113 -9.60 -7.49 -10.19
C GLU A 113 -8.13 -7.08 -10.38
N PRO A 114 -7.84 -6.17 -11.33
CA PRO A 114 -6.47 -5.68 -11.51
C PRO A 114 -5.97 -5.02 -10.23
N ASN A 115 -4.67 -5.14 -9.98
CA ASN A 115 -4.00 -4.59 -8.80
C ASN A 115 -4.57 -5.08 -7.45
N THR A 116 -5.23 -6.24 -7.44
CA THR A 116 -5.68 -6.91 -6.21
C THR A 116 -4.89 -8.19 -6.00
N VAL A 117 -4.47 -8.44 -4.77
CA VAL A 117 -3.73 -9.64 -4.36
C VAL A 117 -4.29 -10.19 -3.04
N GLY A 118 -4.38 -11.50 -2.95
CA GLY A 118 -4.46 -12.24 -1.70
C GLY A 118 -3.10 -12.86 -1.39
N LEU A 119 -2.75 -12.93 -0.10
CA LEU A 119 -1.51 -13.57 0.34
C LEU A 119 -1.83 -14.84 1.12
N LEU A 120 -1.42 -15.99 0.60
CA LEU A 120 -1.57 -17.28 1.29
C LEU A 120 -0.24 -17.63 1.97
N HIS A 121 -0.24 -17.78 3.30
CA HIS A 121 0.95 -18.27 4.00
C HIS A 121 1.14 -19.76 3.70
N VAL A 122 2.28 -20.12 3.13
CA VAL A 122 2.50 -21.44 2.51
C VAL A 122 2.48 -22.56 3.54
N GLN A 123 3.13 -22.40 4.69
CA GLN A 123 3.17 -23.51 5.66
C GLN A 123 1.81 -23.76 6.30
N SER A 124 1.07 -22.71 6.65
CA SER A 124 -0.21 -22.88 7.35
C SER A 124 -1.40 -23.06 6.41
N GLN A 125 -1.22 -22.85 5.10
CA GLN A 125 -2.28 -22.85 4.09
C GLN A 125 -3.46 -21.94 4.50
N ARG A 126 -3.14 -20.74 5.01
CA ARG A 126 -4.13 -19.76 5.48
C ARG A 126 -3.90 -18.41 4.86
N HIS A 127 -4.98 -17.75 4.52
CA HIS A 127 -4.96 -16.42 3.96
C HIS A 127 -4.65 -15.37 5.03
N VAL A 128 -3.82 -14.40 4.64
CA VAL A 128 -3.51 -13.20 5.43
C VAL A 128 -4.71 -12.26 5.35
N ARG A 129 -5.22 -11.81 6.49
CA ARG A 129 -6.32 -10.85 6.57
C ARG A 129 -6.24 -9.98 7.82
N PRO A 130 -6.84 -8.78 7.80
CA PRO A 130 -7.13 -8.05 9.02
C PRO A 130 -8.10 -8.84 9.91
N PHE A 131 -7.85 -8.81 11.21
CA PHE A 131 -8.64 -9.52 12.20
C PHE A 131 -9.14 -8.55 13.27
N SER A 132 -10.42 -8.67 13.59
CA SER A 132 -11.05 -7.98 14.71
C SER A 132 -11.25 -9.01 15.82
N ASN A 133 -10.54 -8.86 16.93
CA ASN A 133 -10.78 -9.69 18.11
C ASN A 133 -11.82 -9.01 19.01
N ALA A 134 -12.92 -9.70 19.31
CA ALA A 134 -13.99 -9.16 20.17
C ALA A 134 -13.54 -8.97 21.62
N ASP A 135 -12.57 -9.77 22.06
CA ASP A 135 -12.05 -9.76 23.43
C ASP A 135 -10.99 -8.67 23.67
N TYR A 136 -10.60 -7.91 22.63
CA TYR A 136 -9.62 -6.83 22.77
C TYR A 136 -10.31 -5.49 23.04
N PRO A 137 -10.08 -4.88 24.22
CA PRO A 137 -10.60 -3.56 24.54
C PRO A 137 -9.98 -2.47 23.65
N ASP A 138 -8.81 -2.78 23.08
CA ASP A 138 -8.11 -1.88 22.20
C ASP A 138 -8.74 -1.91 20.79
N LYS A 139 -9.71 -1.02 20.59
CA LYS A 139 -10.28 -0.72 19.28
C LYS A 139 -9.23 -0.12 18.33
N ILE A 140 -8.00 0.20 18.75
CA ILE A 140 -7.11 1.06 17.98
C ILE A 140 -6.48 0.34 16.77
N ASN A 141 -6.42 -1.00 16.73
CA ASN A 141 -5.92 -1.73 15.55
C ASN A 141 -6.66 -3.03 15.21
N GLN A 142 -7.01 -3.18 13.93
CA GLN A 142 -7.21 -4.51 13.35
C GLN A 142 -5.82 -5.04 13.03
N VAL A 143 -5.36 -6.02 13.81
CA VAL A 143 -4.08 -6.71 13.63
C VAL A 143 -4.24 -7.78 12.55
N VAL A 144 -3.18 -8.03 11.80
CA VAL A 144 -3.22 -8.93 10.66
C VAL A 144 -2.76 -10.34 11.06
N CYS A 145 -3.48 -11.35 10.58
CA CYS A 145 -3.21 -12.75 10.89
C CYS A 145 -3.41 -13.66 9.68
N ALA A 146 -2.82 -14.85 9.73
CA ALA A 146 -3.11 -15.96 8.83
C ALA A 146 -4.26 -16.80 9.43
N TYR A 147 -5.49 -16.55 8.98
CA TYR A 147 -6.68 -17.10 9.66
C TYR A 147 -7.51 -18.05 8.81
N SER A 148 -8.07 -17.57 7.70
CA SER A 148 -9.05 -18.32 6.93
C SER A 148 -8.38 -19.35 6.03
N VAL A 149 -8.99 -20.53 5.93
CA VAL A 149 -8.74 -21.50 4.86
C VAL A 149 -9.58 -21.21 3.62
N ASP A 150 -10.63 -20.37 3.77
CA ASP A 150 -11.58 -20.04 2.71
C ASP A 150 -11.41 -18.60 2.19
N GLY A 151 -11.81 -18.40 0.93
CA GLY A 151 -11.71 -17.16 0.17
C GLY A 151 -12.73 -16.08 0.54
N ASP A 152 -12.85 -15.72 1.82
CA ASP A 152 -13.64 -14.56 2.25
C ASP A 152 -13.13 -13.24 1.62
N ASN A 153 -13.90 -12.16 1.52
CA ASN A 153 -13.36 -10.93 0.89
C ASN A 153 -12.36 -10.16 1.77
N PHE A 154 -12.06 -10.66 2.99
CA PHE A 154 -11.23 -9.96 3.96
C PHE A 154 -9.72 -10.10 3.68
N HIS A 155 -9.30 -11.12 2.94
CA HIS A 155 -7.90 -11.36 2.59
C HIS A 155 -7.43 -10.62 1.32
N ARG A 156 -8.25 -9.74 0.76
CA ARG A 156 -7.94 -9.00 -0.47
C ARG A 156 -7.28 -7.66 -0.18
N PHE A 157 -6.15 -7.43 -0.81
CA PHE A 157 -5.40 -6.20 -0.75
C PHE A 157 -5.27 -5.57 -2.13
N GLU A 158 -5.60 -4.28 -2.23
CA GLU A 158 -5.12 -3.46 -3.33
C GLU A 158 -3.63 -3.23 -3.15
N PHE A 159 -2.85 -3.36 -4.22
CA PHE A 159 -1.42 -3.12 -4.19
C PHE A 159 -1.01 -2.04 -5.18
N VAL A 160 -0.02 -1.24 -4.79
CA VAL A 160 0.64 -0.26 -5.65
C VAL A 160 2.15 -0.30 -5.41
N ALA A 161 2.93 0.10 -6.41
CA ALA A 161 4.36 0.31 -6.21
C ALA A 161 4.55 1.43 -5.16
N TRP A 162 5.45 1.20 -4.21
CA TRP A 162 5.82 2.25 -3.27
C TRP A 162 6.66 3.31 -4.00
N GLU A 163 6.40 4.56 -3.67
CA GLU A 163 7.12 5.74 -4.18
C GLU A 163 7.55 6.59 -2.99
N SER A 164 8.75 7.17 -3.08
CA SER A 164 9.27 8.01 -2.02
C SER A 164 8.46 9.30 -1.88
N TYR A 165 8.55 9.92 -0.69
CA TYR A 165 7.91 11.21 -0.47
C TYR A 165 8.48 12.28 -1.42
N GLU A 166 9.79 12.26 -1.63
CA GLU A 166 10.50 13.16 -2.53
C GLU A 166 10.00 13.03 -3.97
N ASP A 167 9.86 11.80 -4.46
CA ASP A 167 9.36 11.55 -5.81
C ASP A 167 7.92 12.04 -5.97
N LYS A 168 7.07 11.81 -4.96
CA LYS A 168 5.68 12.30 -4.98
C LYS A 168 5.58 13.82 -4.93
N MET A 169 6.40 14.47 -4.12
CA MET A 169 6.42 15.92 -4.03
C MET A 169 6.91 16.53 -5.33
N LYS A 170 7.96 15.97 -5.92
CA LYS A 170 8.45 16.40 -7.23
C LYS A 170 7.37 16.26 -8.31
N ALA A 171 6.65 15.15 -8.36
CA ALA A 171 5.57 14.94 -9.31
C ALA A 171 4.44 15.97 -9.14
N LYS A 172 4.07 16.29 -7.89
CA LYS A 172 3.10 17.35 -7.59
C LYS A 172 3.59 18.73 -7.97
N ASP A 173 4.86 19.04 -7.70
CA ASP A 173 5.45 20.32 -8.08
C ASP A 173 5.44 20.48 -9.61
N GLU A 174 5.78 19.43 -10.36
CA GLU A 174 5.69 19.42 -11.83
C GLU A 174 4.25 19.64 -12.33
N GLU A 175 3.25 19.02 -11.69
CA GLU A 175 1.82 19.22 -11.99
C GLU A 175 1.38 20.66 -11.72
N ILE A 176 1.79 21.23 -10.58
CA ILE A 176 1.50 22.61 -10.20
C ILE A 176 2.14 23.60 -11.19
N GLN A 177 3.41 23.39 -11.58
CA GLN A 177 4.09 24.24 -12.56
C GLN A 177 3.39 24.20 -13.92
N LYS A 178 2.93 23.02 -14.34
CA LYS A 178 2.14 22.89 -15.58
C LYS A 178 0.82 23.67 -15.47
N ALA A 179 0.11 23.56 -14.34
CA ALA A 179 -1.13 24.28 -14.11
C ALA A 179 -0.92 25.80 -14.13
N TYR A 180 0.15 26.32 -13.52
CA TYR A 180 0.48 27.75 -13.58
C TYR A 180 0.74 28.22 -15.01
N LYS A 181 1.47 27.45 -15.81
CA LYS A 181 1.69 27.78 -17.21
C LYS A 181 0.38 27.85 -18.02
N GLU A 182 -0.53 26.92 -17.80
CA GLU A 182 -1.84 26.94 -18.46
C GLU A 182 -2.69 28.15 -18.03
N ILE A 183 -2.57 28.58 -16.77
CA ILE A 183 -3.22 29.79 -16.27
C ILE A 183 -2.65 31.03 -16.96
N ASP A 184 -1.32 31.15 -17.03
CA ASP A 184 -0.66 32.29 -17.69
C ASP A 184 -1.05 32.40 -19.18
N GLU A 185 -1.14 31.27 -19.87
CA GLU A 185 -1.59 31.22 -21.27
C GLU A 185 -3.05 31.66 -21.42
N LYS A 186 -3.94 31.24 -20.52
CA LYS A 186 -5.34 31.68 -20.50
C LYS A 186 -5.47 33.16 -20.17
N ASP A 187 -4.70 33.67 -19.23
CA ASP A 187 -4.68 35.09 -18.86
C ASP A 187 -4.20 35.96 -20.02
N ALA A 188 -3.20 35.50 -20.78
CA ALA A 188 -2.76 36.18 -21.99
C ALA A 188 -3.87 36.23 -23.06
N GLN A 189 -4.62 35.14 -23.24
CA GLN A 189 -5.75 35.09 -24.17
C GLN A 189 -6.90 36.01 -23.72
N ILE A 190 -7.21 36.06 -22.43
CA ILE A 190 -8.23 36.95 -21.87
C ILE A 190 -7.85 38.41 -22.13
N LYS A 191 -6.61 38.81 -21.81
CA LYS A 191 -6.12 40.18 -22.07
C LYS A 191 -6.18 40.55 -23.55
N ALA A 192 -5.87 39.61 -24.45
CA ALA A 192 -5.98 39.83 -25.90
C ALA A 192 -7.44 40.07 -26.32
N LYS A 193 -8.38 39.27 -25.82
CA LYS A 193 -9.82 39.44 -26.08
C LYS A 193 -10.37 40.74 -25.51
N ASP A 194 -9.95 41.14 -24.30
CA ASP A 194 -10.37 42.40 -23.71
C ASP A 194 -9.93 43.61 -24.56
N LYS A 195 -8.73 43.54 -25.13
CA LYS A 195 -8.23 44.56 -26.06
C LYS A 195 -9.06 44.61 -27.35
N GLU A 196 -9.43 43.46 -27.90
CA GLU A 196 -10.30 43.37 -29.08
C GLU A 196 -11.70 43.94 -28.79
N ILE A 197 -12.30 43.58 -27.66
CA ILE A 197 -13.60 44.10 -27.21
C ILE A 197 -13.53 45.62 -27.03
N ALA A 198 -12.46 46.15 -26.43
CA ALA A 198 -12.27 47.59 -26.26
C ALA A 198 -12.17 48.32 -27.61
N ALA A 199 -11.44 47.76 -28.58
CA ALA A 199 -11.33 48.31 -29.92
C ALA A 199 -12.68 48.33 -30.66
N LEU A 200 -13.46 47.24 -30.58
CA LEU A 200 -14.80 47.16 -31.16
C LEU A 200 -15.77 48.19 -30.54
N LYS A 201 -15.71 48.38 -29.21
CA LYS A 201 -16.51 49.39 -28.52
C LYS A 201 -16.15 50.82 -28.96
N ALA A 202 -14.86 51.12 -29.11
CA ALA A 202 -14.41 52.42 -29.56
C ALA A 202 -14.85 52.72 -31.02
N ALA A 203 -14.75 51.73 -31.90
CA ALA A 203 -15.22 51.86 -33.29
C ALA A 203 -16.74 52.08 -33.38
N ALA A 204 -17.52 51.37 -32.57
CA ALA A 204 -18.98 51.54 -32.51
C ALA A 204 -19.39 52.94 -31.99
N ALA A 205 -18.61 53.52 -31.06
CA ALA A 205 -18.85 54.87 -30.57
C ALA A 205 -18.54 55.96 -31.61
N ALA A 206 -17.54 55.74 -32.46
CA ALA A 206 -17.17 56.69 -33.53
C ALA A 206 -18.11 56.67 -34.75
N ALA A 207 -18.95 55.64 -34.88
CA ALA A 207 -19.92 55.49 -35.96
C ALA A 207 -21.32 56.06 -35.63
N LYS A 208 -21.49 56.65 -34.44
CA LYS A 208 -22.70 57.33 -33.96
C LYS A 208 -22.52 58.84 -33.98
#